data_AF-A0A2A3JMN9-F1
#
_entry.id   AF-A0A2A3JMN9-F1
#
_cell.length_a   1.000
_cell.length_b   1.000
_cell.length_c   1.000
_cell.angle_alpha   90.00
_cell.angle_beta   90.00
_cell.angle_gamma   90.00
#
_symmetry.space_group_name_H-M   'P 1'
#
loop_
_entity.id
_entity.type
_entity.pdbx_description
1 polymer ?
#
loop_
_entity_poly.entity_id
_entity_poly.type
_entity_poly.pdbx_seq_one_letter_code
_entity_poly.pdbx_strand_id
1 'polypeptide(L)'
;MRDGAVLLADRWSPKGGGDGLPIALIRTPYGRAGTLALGAAKPLVERGFQAVIVNARATFGSDGPFNPFLCEREDGLDVLDWVAKQPWAGESIVLVGASYVGYTQWSVADALPPQVKAMVPVVSNATFTMAFNREGGFALETPFTWAVQVERQERRFANVRNALEEREILRTRGTLPLSQADVGLLGHRNSYFQNVLDHDGDGPFWQAADHVDKVADITVPASLVGGWYDLFLPNQLRDFQTLRRTGPATPHRVTIGPWAHWATAMDGLATREALEWGLALARGEAYRSAPRCACSSWARTSGATAPPGRPRDTSRSASTSSPEVPWPAIYLSSPLRTSTTTTRPTRPPRSAAYGCGPCRSTAVWTTPSWRRASTSSPTQLPLWTKTSRSSAR
;
A
#
# COMPACT_ATOMS: atom_id res chain seq x y z
N MET A 1 -10.18 20.52 -12.08
CA MET A 1 -10.71 19.14 -12.16
C MET A 1 -11.84 19.13 -13.19
N ARG A 2 -12.27 17.95 -13.65
CA ARG A 2 -13.32 17.78 -14.69
C ARG A 2 -14.67 18.40 -14.31
N ASP A 3 -14.92 18.52 -13.01
CA ASP A 3 -16.10 19.14 -12.41
C ASP A 3 -15.92 20.66 -12.14
N GLY A 4 -14.79 21.24 -12.55
CA GLY A 4 -14.47 22.66 -12.36
C GLY A 4 -13.79 22.99 -11.03
N ALA A 5 -13.69 22.06 -10.07
CA ALA A 5 -13.00 22.31 -8.80
C ALA A 5 -11.50 22.58 -9.00
N VAL A 6 -10.91 23.48 -8.21
CA VAL A 6 -9.48 23.77 -8.21
C VAL A 6 -8.79 23.06 -7.04
N LEU A 7 -7.80 22.21 -7.35
CA LEU A 7 -6.92 21.63 -6.35
C LEU A 7 -5.59 22.39 -6.33
N LEU A 8 -5.12 22.74 -5.14
CA LEU A 8 -3.86 23.48 -4.99
C LEU A 8 -2.67 22.53 -5.04
N ALA A 9 -1.63 22.93 -5.79
CA ALA A 9 -0.41 22.15 -5.96
C ALA A 9 0.83 23.04 -5.85
N ASP A 10 1.90 22.49 -5.26
CA ASP A 10 3.24 23.10 -5.25
C ASP A 10 4.20 22.23 -6.06
N ARG A 11 4.92 22.89 -6.98
CA ARG A 11 6.07 22.30 -7.69
C ARG A 11 7.35 22.68 -6.96
N TRP A 12 8.17 21.68 -6.67
CA TRP A 12 9.51 21.82 -6.13
C TRP A 12 10.51 21.36 -7.17
N SER A 13 11.49 22.21 -7.51
CA SER A 13 12.53 21.92 -8.48
C SER A 13 13.89 22.48 -8.03
N PRO A 14 15.01 21.96 -8.56
CA PRO A 14 16.33 22.54 -8.30
C PRO A 14 16.42 24.00 -8.74
N LYS A 15 17.18 24.82 -8.00
CA LYS A 15 17.39 26.21 -8.38
C LYS A 15 18.16 26.28 -9.71
N GLY A 16 17.62 27.02 -10.69
CA GLY A 16 18.26 27.21 -11.99
C GLY A 16 18.11 26.05 -12.98
N GLY A 17 17.16 25.13 -12.75
CA GLY A 17 16.85 24.05 -13.68
C GLY A 17 15.73 23.15 -13.19
N GLY A 18 15.70 21.92 -13.71
CA GLY A 18 14.77 20.87 -13.27
C GLY A 18 13.70 20.52 -14.29
N ASP A 19 13.43 21.38 -15.26
CA ASP A 19 12.54 21.05 -16.38
C ASP A 19 13.01 19.76 -17.06
N GLY A 20 12.08 18.89 -17.39
CA GLY A 20 12.38 17.60 -18.00
C GLY A 20 12.88 16.51 -17.04
N LEU A 21 13.26 16.83 -15.79
CA LEU A 21 13.59 15.80 -14.81
C LEU A 21 12.35 14.95 -14.48
N PRO A 22 12.54 13.67 -14.09
CA PRO A 22 11.47 12.83 -13.55
C PRO A 22 10.66 13.54 -12.46
N ILE A 23 9.35 13.32 -12.43
CA ILE A 23 8.45 13.91 -11.45
C ILE A 23 8.12 12.87 -10.38
N ALA A 24 8.31 13.21 -9.11
CA ALA A 24 7.70 12.51 -7.99
C ALA A 24 6.35 13.18 -7.67
N LEU A 25 5.25 12.49 -7.95
CA LEU A 25 3.90 12.98 -7.69
C LEU A 25 3.39 12.47 -6.33
N ILE A 26 2.96 13.42 -5.48
CA ILE A 26 2.51 13.17 -4.11
C ILE A 26 1.13 13.83 -3.96
N ARG A 27 0.07 13.04 -3.85
CA ARG A 27 -1.29 13.54 -3.56
C ARG A 27 -1.63 13.31 -2.09
N THR A 28 -1.95 14.36 -1.36
CA THR A 28 -2.00 14.32 0.11
C THR A 28 -3.14 15.15 0.70
N PRO A 29 -3.88 14.64 1.69
CA PRO A 29 -4.82 15.44 2.48
C PRO A 29 -4.13 16.17 3.64
N TYR A 30 -2.81 16.09 3.76
CA TYR A 30 -2.02 16.59 4.91
C TYR A 30 -1.26 17.89 4.63
N GLY A 31 -1.56 18.53 3.49
CA GLY A 31 -1.00 19.82 3.11
C GLY A 31 0.27 19.72 2.26
N ARG A 32 0.37 20.63 1.29
CA ARG A 32 1.48 20.78 0.33
C ARG A 32 2.64 21.67 0.82
N ALA A 33 2.51 22.25 2.02
CA ALA A 33 3.48 23.16 2.62
C ALA A 33 3.92 22.71 4.02
N GLY A 34 4.87 23.43 4.62
CA GLY A 34 5.37 23.14 5.96
C GLY A 34 6.39 22.01 6.02
N THR A 35 6.68 21.53 7.23
CA THR A 35 7.78 20.59 7.49
C THR A 35 7.56 19.23 6.84
N LEU A 36 6.32 18.74 6.81
CA LEU A 36 5.99 17.46 6.17
C LEU A 36 6.24 17.50 4.66
N ALA A 37 5.71 18.52 3.98
CA ALA A 37 5.95 18.72 2.55
C ALA A 37 7.43 18.93 2.23
N LEU A 38 8.14 19.71 3.06
CA LEU A 38 9.58 19.92 2.91
C LEU A 38 10.36 18.60 3.06
N GLY A 39 10.04 17.79 4.08
CA GLY A 39 10.67 16.49 4.31
C GLY A 39 10.40 15.48 3.19
N ALA A 40 9.23 15.54 2.56
CA ALA A 40 8.90 14.70 1.41
C ALA A 40 9.59 15.16 0.12
N ALA A 41 9.51 16.45 -0.23
CA ALA A 41 9.99 16.98 -1.51
C ALA A 41 11.50 17.20 -1.56
N LYS A 42 12.10 17.81 -0.52
CA LYS A 42 13.49 18.27 -0.56
C LYS A 42 14.48 17.15 -0.89
N PRO A 43 14.41 15.95 -0.27
CA PRO A 43 15.38 14.91 -0.58
C PRO A 43 15.25 14.37 -2.01
N LEU A 44 14.02 14.35 -2.56
CA LEU A 44 13.74 13.96 -3.94
C LEU A 44 14.35 14.96 -4.93
N VAL A 45 14.07 16.24 -4.71
CA VAL A 45 14.52 17.34 -5.57
C VAL A 45 16.03 17.45 -5.62
N GLU A 46 16.69 17.32 -4.46
CA GLU A 46 18.15 17.34 -4.37
C GLU A 46 18.85 16.17 -5.10
N ARG A 47 18.09 15.14 -5.50
CA ARG A 47 18.64 13.88 -6.03
C ARG A 47 18.08 13.51 -7.41
N GLY A 48 17.58 14.50 -8.14
CA GLY A 48 17.28 14.37 -9.57
C GLY A 48 15.81 14.11 -9.90
N PHE A 49 14.90 14.42 -8.99
CA PHE A 49 13.49 14.59 -9.29
C PHE A 49 13.10 16.08 -9.35
N GLN A 50 11.96 16.35 -9.96
CA GLN A 50 11.04 17.41 -9.53
C GLN A 50 10.02 16.77 -8.59
N ALA A 51 9.51 17.49 -7.60
CA ALA A 51 8.39 17.00 -6.79
C ALA A 51 7.15 17.86 -7.02
N VAL A 52 6.01 17.22 -7.22
CA VAL A 52 4.71 17.91 -7.31
C VAL A 52 3.86 17.39 -6.16
N ILE A 53 3.53 18.26 -5.21
CA ILE A 53 2.66 17.94 -4.09
C ILE A 53 1.31 18.59 -4.34
N VAL A 54 0.25 17.78 -4.37
CA VAL A 54 -1.12 18.22 -4.62
C VAL A 54 -1.97 17.95 -3.39
N ASN A 55 -2.66 18.98 -2.90
CA ASN A 55 -3.64 18.84 -1.83
C ASN A 55 -4.85 18.05 -2.33
N ALA A 56 -5.32 17.10 -1.54
CA ALA A 56 -6.60 16.44 -1.77
C ALA A 56 -7.75 17.46 -1.71
N ARG A 57 -8.87 17.09 -2.33
CA ARG A 57 -10.10 17.88 -2.34
C ARG A 57 -10.51 18.32 -0.94
N ALA A 58 -10.97 19.58 -0.83
CA ALA A 58 -11.42 20.20 0.42
C ALA A 58 -10.37 20.31 1.54
N THR A 59 -9.07 20.15 1.24
CA THR A 59 -8.00 20.27 2.23
C THR A 59 -7.03 21.40 1.87
N PHE A 60 -6.57 22.14 2.87
CA PHE A 60 -5.53 23.16 2.77
C PHE A 60 -5.75 24.16 1.61
N GLY A 61 -7.01 24.59 1.43
CA GLY A 61 -7.43 25.57 0.43
C GLY A 61 -7.80 25.01 -0.95
N SER A 62 -7.78 23.69 -1.15
CA SER A 62 -8.39 23.06 -2.34
C SER A 62 -9.91 23.11 -2.26
N ASP A 63 -10.58 23.30 -3.40
CA ASP A 63 -12.04 23.35 -3.52
C ASP A 63 -12.71 21.99 -3.27
N GLY A 64 -14.04 22.00 -3.27
CA GLY A 64 -14.91 20.81 -3.29
C GLY A 64 -15.35 20.33 -1.90
N PRO A 65 -16.24 19.33 -1.84
CA PRO A 65 -16.64 18.72 -0.58
C PRO A 65 -15.57 17.75 -0.06
N PHE A 66 -15.41 17.69 1.26
CA PHE A 66 -14.54 16.70 1.88
C PHE A 66 -15.23 15.34 1.94
N ASN A 67 -14.89 14.47 0.98
CA ASN A 67 -15.32 13.08 0.92
C ASN A 67 -14.10 12.19 0.67
N PRO A 68 -13.39 11.79 1.75
CA PRO A 68 -12.24 10.90 1.66
C PRO A 68 -12.53 9.68 0.77
N PHE A 69 -11.51 9.27 0.02
CA PHE A 69 -11.51 8.07 -0.82
C PHE A 69 -12.38 8.17 -2.09
N LEU A 70 -13.58 8.77 -2.01
CA LEU A 70 -14.57 8.73 -3.09
C LEU A 70 -14.22 9.56 -4.32
N CYS A 71 -13.48 10.66 -4.16
CA CYS A 71 -13.07 11.51 -5.28
C CYS A 71 -11.66 11.19 -5.80
N GLU A 72 -10.93 10.29 -5.12
CA GLU A 72 -9.47 10.18 -5.30
C GLU A 72 -9.09 9.68 -6.68
N ARG A 73 -9.90 8.79 -7.27
CA ARG A 73 -9.65 8.28 -8.62
C ARG A 73 -9.78 9.38 -9.67
N GLU A 74 -10.91 10.09 -9.69
CA GLU A 74 -11.16 11.11 -10.73
C GLU A 74 -10.19 12.28 -10.61
N ASP A 75 -10.01 12.80 -9.40
CA ASP A 75 -9.05 13.87 -9.12
C ASP A 75 -7.62 13.43 -9.43
N GLY A 76 -7.27 12.17 -9.15
CA GLY A 76 -5.96 11.62 -9.45
C GLY A 76 -5.66 11.53 -10.95
N LEU A 77 -6.63 11.10 -11.75
CA LEU A 77 -6.48 11.04 -13.20
C LEU A 77 -6.39 12.44 -13.81
N ASP A 78 -7.21 13.38 -13.34
CA ASP A 78 -7.17 14.76 -13.80
C ASP A 78 -5.84 15.45 -13.43
N VAL A 79 -5.31 15.17 -12.23
CA VAL A 79 -3.99 15.64 -11.80
C VAL A 79 -2.89 15.04 -12.67
N LEU A 80 -2.93 13.74 -12.96
CA LEU A 80 -1.94 13.08 -13.82
C LEU A 80 -1.92 13.68 -15.24
N ASP A 81 -3.09 13.87 -15.83
CA ASP A 81 -3.26 14.51 -17.13
C ASP A 81 -2.73 15.95 -17.12
N TRP A 82 -3.10 16.73 -16.09
CA TRP A 82 -2.63 18.10 -15.93
C TRP A 82 -1.11 18.18 -15.78
N VAL A 83 -0.51 17.35 -14.91
CA VAL A 83 0.94 17.31 -14.68
C VAL A 83 1.68 16.94 -15.96
N ALA A 84 1.22 15.93 -16.69
CA ALA A 84 1.88 15.46 -17.91
C ALA A 84 1.89 16.50 -19.04
N LYS A 85 0.97 17.48 -19.02
CA LYS A 85 0.84 18.55 -20.02
C LYS A 85 1.64 19.81 -19.68
N GLN A 86 2.29 19.87 -18.53
CA GLN A 86 3.02 21.07 -18.12
C GLN A 86 4.28 21.26 -18.98
N PRO A 87 4.65 22.50 -19.33
CA PRO A 87 5.81 22.77 -20.18
C PRO A 87 7.15 22.36 -19.54
N TRP A 88 7.17 22.24 -18.21
CA TRP A 88 8.33 21.80 -17.43
C TRP A 88 8.34 20.29 -17.15
N ALA A 89 7.29 19.57 -17.55
CA ALA A 89 7.17 18.15 -17.26
C ALA A 89 8.21 17.34 -18.05
N GLY A 90 8.82 16.37 -17.37
CA GLY A 90 9.60 15.34 -18.03
C GLY A 90 8.72 14.23 -18.61
N GLU A 91 9.37 13.23 -19.19
CA GLU A 91 8.68 12.06 -19.79
C GLU A 91 8.25 11.00 -18.77
N SER A 92 8.63 11.18 -17.51
CA SER A 92 8.51 10.16 -16.47
C SER A 92 7.95 10.71 -15.16
N ILE A 93 6.97 10.00 -14.61
CA ILE A 93 6.33 10.26 -13.32
C ILE A 93 6.49 9.01 -12.44
N VAL A 94 6.78 9.21 -11.16
CA VAL A 94 6.77 8.19 -10.11
C VAL A 94 5.76 8.63 -9.05
N LEU A 95 4.82 7.74 -8.69
CA LEU A 95 3.87 8.01 -7.62
C LEU A 95 4.50 7.62 -6.29
N VAL A 96 4.48 8.51 -5.30
CA VAL A 96 5.25 8.33 -4.06
C VAL A 96 4.42 8.69 -2.84
N GLY A 97 4.39 7.82 -1.83
CA GLY A 97 3.79 8.16 -0.54
C GLY A 97 3.39 7.00 0.34
N ALA A 98 3.05 7.35 1.58
CA ALA A 98 2.64 6.41 2.61
C ALA A 98 1.17 6.58 3.02
N SER A 99 0.55 5.53 3.57
CA SER A 99 -0.80 5.58 4.13
C SER A 99 -1.82 6.08 3.10
N TYR A 100 -2.59 7.14 3.42
CA TYR A 100 -3.52 7.78 2.49
C TYR A 100 -2.82 8.21 1.18
N VAL A 101 -1.61 8.75 1.27
CA VAL A 101 -0.82 9.16 0.07
C VAL A 101 -0.49 7.93 -0.78
N GLY A 102 -0.27 6.77 -0.15
CA GLY A 102 -0.16 5.48 -0.84
C GLY A 102 -1.48 5.04 -1.49
N TYR A 103 -2.60 5.28 -0.81
CA TYR A 103 -3.95 4.93 -1.30
C TYR A 103 -4.29 5.71 -2.58
N THR A 104 -3.92 7.00 -2.64
CA THR A 104 -4.14 7.80 -3.85
C THR A 104 -3.49 7.19 -5.10
N GLN A 105 -2.43 6.39 -4.95
CA GLN A 105 -1.78 5.69 -6.07
C GLN A 105 -2.64 4.52 -6.55
N TRP A 106 -3.20 3.73 -5.63
CA TRP A 106 -4.10 2.63 -5.97
C TRP A 106 -5.37 3.12 -6.69
N SER A 107 -5.86 4.31 -6.33
CA SER A 107 -7.06 4.89 -6.94
C SER A 107 -6.99 5.16 -8.43
N VAL A 108 -5.78 5.30 -8.98
CA VAL A 108 -5.55 5.61 -10.40
C VAL A 108 -4.84 4.47 -11.14
N ALA A 109 -4.52 3.38 -10.45
CA ALA A 109 -3.57 2.38 -10.92
C ALA A 109 -4.02 1.62 -12.18
N ASP A 110 -5.34 1.56 -12.42
CA ASP A 110 -5.96 0.95 -13.61
C ASP A 110 -5.89 1.81 -14.87
N ALA A 111 -5.61 3.11 -14.72
CA ALA A 111 -5.70 4.08 -15.81
C ALA A 111 -4.49 5.03 -15.85
N LEU A 112 -3.33 4.52 -15.45
CA LEU A 112 -2.09 5.29 -15.44
C LEU A 112 -1.65 5.66 -16.87
N PRO A 113 -1.30 6.93 -17.13
CA PRO A 113 -0.78 7.33 -18.42
C PRO A 113 0.64 6.78 -18.63
N PRO A 114 1.13 6.66 -19.89
CA PRO A 114 2.43 6.07 -20.21
C PRO A 114 3.64 6.75 -19.54
N GLN A 115 3.49 8.00 -19.11
CA GLN A 115 4.48 8.76 -18.36
C GLN A 115 4.71 8.16 -16.97
N VAL A 116 3.74 7.48 -16.37
CA VAL A 116 3.93 6.87 -15.04
C VAL A 116 4.77 5.61 -15.17
N LYS A 117 5.98 5.64 -14.58
CA LYS A 117 6.96 4.55 -14.68
C LYS A 117 7.00 3.65 -13.44
N ALA A 118 6.47 4.12 -12.31
CA ALA A 118 6.47 3.36 -11.07
C ALA A 118 5.48 3.90 -10.02
N MET A 119 5.05 3.00 -9.13
CA MET A 119 4.30 3.31 -7.91
C MET A 119 5.13 2.90 -6.68
N VAL A 120 5.07 3.71 -5.62
CA VAL A 120 5.73 3.45 -4.33
C VAL A 120 4.71 3.61 -3.20
N PRO A 121 3.75 2.68 -3.05
CA PRO A 121 2.79 2.70 -1.95
C PRO A 121 3.40 2.10 -0.67
N VAL A 122 3.54 2.92 0.37
CA VAL A 122 4.06 2.51 1.68
C VAL A 122 2.90 2.44 2.69
N VAL A 123 2.81 1.37 3.48
CA VAL A 123 1.72 1.05 4.44
C VAL A 123 0.35 1.46 3.94
N SER A 124 -0.03 0.86 2.83
CA SER A 124 -1.26 1.15 2.11
C SER A 124 -1.65 -0.04 1.25
N ASN A 125 -2.89 -0.08 0.80
CA ASN A 125 -3.47 -1.17 0.02
C ASN A 125 -4.61 -0.66 -0.87
N ALA A 126 -5.11 -1.53 -1.74
CA ALA A 126 -6.24 -1.26 -2.63
C ALA A 126 -7.61 -1.50 -1.97
N THR A 127 -7.68 -1.99 -0.73
CA THR A 127 -8.93 -2.26 0.01
C THR A 127 -8.90 -1.53 1.35
N PHE A 128 -9.16 -0.23 1.30
CA PHE A 128 -9.02 0.64 2.47
C PHE A 128 -10.17 0.42 3.46
N THR A 129 -11.35 0.02 2.98
CA THR A 129 -12.54 -0.24 3.82
C THR A 129 -12.28 -1.29 4.90
N MET A 130 -11.56 -2.35 4.55
CA MET A 130 -11.25 -3.46 5.46
C MET A 130 -10.30 -3.06 6.60
N ALA A 131 -9.65 -1.90 6.52
CA ALA A 131 -8.87 -1.36 7.63
C ALA A 131 -9.77 -0.90 8.80
N PHE A 132 -11.03 -0.54 8.53
CA PHE A 132 -11.97 -0.03 9.52
C PHE A 132 -13.11 -1.02 9.79
N ASN A 133 -13.64 -1.67 8.74
CA ASN A 133 -14.69 -2.67 8.80
C ASN A 133 -14.08 -4.06 8.61
N ARG A 134 -13.62 -4.68 9.71
CA ARG A 134 -12.98 -6.01 9.67
C ARG A 134 -14.06 -7.09 9.74
N GLU A 135 -13.79 -8.27 9.17
CA GLU A 135 -14.71 -9.42 9.14
C GLU A 135 -15.25 -9.84 10.53
N GLY A 136 -14.54 -9.49 11.62
CA GLY A 136 -14.96 -9.80 13.00
C GLY A 136 -15.38 -8.59 13.83
N GLY A 137 -15.46 -7.38 13.26
CA GLY A 137 -15.90 -6.19 13.98
C GLY A 137 -15.33 -4.88 13.47
N PHE A 138 -15.75 -3.81 14.13
CA PHE A 138 -15.40 -2.43 13.77
C PHE A 138 -14.16 -1.95 14.52
N ALA A 139 -13.13 -1.54 13.78
CA ALA A 139 -11.88 -1.02 14.34
C ALA A 139 -12.02 0.48 14.69
N LEU A 140 -12.93 0.83 15.62
CA LEU A 140 -13.34 2.20 15.97
C LEU A 140 -12.19 3.20 16.13
N GLU A 141 -11.08 2.77 16.72
CA GLU A 141 -9.96 3.64 17.02
C GLU A 141 -9.45 4.38 15.78
N THR A 142 -9.20 3.67 14.69
CA THR A 142 -8.59 4.21 13.47
C THR A 142 -9.44 5.27 12.77
N PRO A 143 -10.71 5.00 12.38
CA PRO A 143 -11.53 5.99 11.69
C PRO A 143 -11.87 7.17 12.60
N PHE A 144 -12.13 6.97 13.90
CA PHE A 144 -12.40 8.10 14.81
C PHE A 144 -11.18 9.01 14.97
N THR A 145 -10.01 8.42 15.24
CA THR A 145 -8.78 9.20 15.45
C THR A 145 -8.41 9.98 14.19
N TRP A 146 -8.51 9.35 13.03
CA TRP A 146 -8.20 10.00 11.76
C TRP A 146 -9.21 11.10 11.42
N ALA A 147 -10.52 10.89 11.68
CA ALA A 147 -11.54 11.92 11.48
C ALA A 147 -11.22 13.19 12.29
N VAL A 148 -10.89 13.03 13.57
CA VAL A 148 -10.52 14.14 14.45
C VAL A 148 -9.22 14.80 13.99
N GLN A 149 -8.23 14.01 13.60
CA GLN A 149 -6.95 14.51 13.14
C GLN A 149 -7.12 15.40 11.90
N VAL A 150 -7.85 14.92 10.89
CA VAL A 150 -8.08 15.65 9.65
C VAL A 150 -8.95 16.90 9.88
N GLU A 151 -9.96 16.82 10.75
CA GLU A 151 -10.77 17.99 11.10
C GLU A 151 -9.94 19.11 11.76
N ARG A 152 -8.95 18.72 12.57
CA ARG A 152 -8.17 19.67 13.39
C ARG A 152 -6.85 20.10 12.74
N GLN A 153 -6.38 19.44 11.69
CA GLN A 153 -5.02 19.62 11.16
C GLN A 153 -4.71 21.03 10.64
N GLU A 154 -5.72 21.77 10.18
CA GLU A 154 -5.54 23.12 9.63
C GLU A 154 -5.59 24.22 10.71
N ARG A 155 -5.84 23.85 11.97
CA ARG A 155 -5.86 24.78 13.10
C ARG A 155 -4.45 25.31 13.38
N ARG A 156 -4.36 26.56 13.82
CA ARG A 156 -3.08 27.11 14.29
C ARG A 156 -2.52 26.25 15.42
N PHE A 157 -1.25 25.88 15.31
CA PHE A 157 -0.55 24.99 16.26
C PHE A 157 -1.23 23.62 16.43
N ALA A 158 -1.87 23.07 15.39
CA ALA A 158 -2.61 21.82 15.43
C ALA A 158 -1.87 20.68 16.15
N ASN A 159 -0.58 20.45 15.86
CA ASN A 159 0.20 19.38 16.50
C ASN A 159 0.28 19.55 18.04
N VAL A 160 0.55 20.76 18.51
CA VAL A 160 0.63 21.05 19.96
C VAL A 160 -0.75 20.89 20.59
N ARG A 161 -1.80 21.40 19.92
CA ARG A 161 -3.18 21.28 20.41
C ARG A 161 -3.63 19.83 20.50
N ASN A 162 -3.38 19.03 19.47
CA ASN A 162 -3.73 17.61 19.45
C ASN A 162 -3.03 16.84 20.57
N ALA A 163 -1.76 17.16 20.87
CA ALA A 163 -1.05 16.55 22.00
C ALA A 163 -1.66 16.94 23.37
N LEU A 164 -2.09 18.19 23.53
CA LEU A 164 -2.74 18.66 24.75
C LEU A 164 -4.15 18.08 24.94
N GLU A 165 -4.87 17.88 23.84
CA GLU A 165 -6.26 17.41 23.79
C GLU A 165 -6.36 15.86 23.70
N GLU A 166 -5.23 15.13 23.65
CA GLU A 166 -5.20 13.66 23.46
C GLU A 166 -6.07 12.90 24.47
N ARG A 167 -6.02 13.29 25.75
CA ARG A 167 -6.83 12.65 26.80
C ARG A 167 -8.33 12.84 26.57
N GLU A 168 -8.74 14.00 26.06
CA GLU A 168 -10.14 14.28 25.74
C GLU A 168 -10.57 13.43 24.54
N ILE A 169 -9.75 13.38 23.49
CA ILE A 169 -9.97 12.54 22.30
C ILE A 169 -10.18 11.08 22.74
N LEU A 170 -9.29 10.54 23.57
CA LEU A 170 -9.38 9.17 24.08
C LEU A 170 -10.65 8.92 24.91
N ARG A 171 -11.07 9.88 25.74
CA ARG A 171 -12.30 9.77 26.53
C ARG A 171 -13.55 9.77 25.65
N THR A 172 -13.62 10.67 24.68
CA THR A 172 -14.78 10.83 23.80
C THR A 172 -15.01 9.63 22.86
N ARG A 173 -13.99 8.81 22.59
CA ARG A 173 -14.14 7.53 21.87
C ARG A 173 -15.15 6.58 22.51
N GLY A 174 -15.33 6.68 23.83
CA GLY A 174 -16.29 5.86 24.60
C GLY A 174 -17.71 6.43 24.66
N THR A 175 -17.99 7.52 23.96
CA THR A 175 -19.32 8.15 23.97
C THR A 175 -20.37 7.23 23.37
N LEU A 176 -21.51 7.09 24.05
CA LEU A 176 -22.66 6.35 23.57
C LEU A 176 -23.90 7.27 23.51
N PRO A 177 -24.73 7.19 22.44
CA PRO A 177 -24.54 6.34 21.25
C PRO A 177 -23.32 6.79 20.42
N LEU A 178 -22.64 5.83 19.77
CA LEU A 178 -21.36 6.05 19.10
C LEU A 178 -21.44 7.10 17.97
N SER A 179 -22.61 7.22 17.34
CA SER A 179 -22.92 8.25 16.34
C SER A 179 -22.89 9.68 16.86
N GLN A 180 -22.73 9.89 18.17
CA GLN A 180 -22.57 11.21 18.81
C GLN A 180 -21.15 11.48 19.29
N ALA A 181 -20.20 10.54 19.12
CA ALA A 181 -18.84 10.71 19.61
C ALA A 181 -18.09 11.87 18.92
N ASP A 182 -18.34 12.08 17.63
CA ASP A 182 -17.81 13.20 16.87
C ASP A 182 -18.43 14.53 17.30
N VAL A 183 -19.76 14.60 17.48
CA VAL A 183 -20.45 15.80 17.97
C VAL A 183 -19.93 16.20 19.35
N GLY A 184 -19.76 15.22 20.25
CA GLY A 184 -19.25 15.46 21.60
C GLY A 184 -17.83 16.04 21.64
N LEU A 185 -17.00 15.77 20.63
CA LEU A 185 -15.60 16.21 20.57
C LEU A 185 -15.35 17.38 19.62
N LEU A 186 -16.03 17.41 18.48
CA LEU A 186 -15.84 18.39 17.40
C LEU A 186 -16.87 19.51 17.46
N GLY A 187 -18.02 19.28 18.11
CA GLY A 187 -19.15 20.20 18.16
C GLY A 187 -20.13 20.06 17.00
N HIS A 188 -19.82 19.21 16.01
CA HIS A 188 -20.64 18.94 14.83
C HIS A 188 -20.39 17.51 14.32
N ARG A 189 -21.26 17.05 13.41
CA ARG A 189 -21.10 15.74 12.77
C ARG A 189 -20.00 15.79 11.72
N ASN A 190 -19.06 14.85 11.76
CA ASN A 190 -18.02 14.68 10.75
C ASN A 190 -18.49 13.65 9.71
N SER A 191 -18.67 14.08 8.46
CA SER A 191 -19.26 13.26 7.38
C SER A 191 -18.51 11.94 7.17
N TYR A 192 -17.18 11.95 7.21
CA TYR A 192 -16.38 10.75 7.06
C TYR A 192 -16.65 9.74 8.19
N PHE A 193 -16.59 10.17 9.45
CA PHE A 193 -16.83 9.28 10.58
C PHE A 193 -18.25 8.71 10.55
N GLN A 194 -19.24 9.54 10.21
CA GLN A 194 -20.63 9.09 10.09
C GLN A 194 -20.81 8.10 8.95
N ASN A 195 -20.22 8.35 7.77
CA ASN A 195 -20.25 7.40 6.66
C ASN A 195 -19.64 6.04 7.03
N VAL A 196 -18.58 6.03 7.86
CA VAL A 196 -18.00 4.79 8.38
C VAL A 196 -18.94 4.04 9.31
N LEU A 197 -19.76 4.73 10.11
CA LEU A 197 -20.75 4.09 10.98
C LEU A 197 -22.01 3.63 10.23
N ASP A 198 -22.43 4.38 9.21
CA ASP A 198 -23.71 4.20 8.53
C ASP A 198 -23.66 3.17 7.37
N HIS A 199 -22.46 2.73 6.94
CA HIS A 199 -22.29 1.83 5.80
C HIS A 199 -21.48 0.58 6.14
N ASP A 200 -22.08 -0.59 5.88
CA ASP A 200 -21.45 -1.90 5.98
C ASP A 200 -20.28 -2.04 5.00
N GLY A 201 -19.21 -2.73 5.41
CA GLY A 201 -17.95 -2.79 4.67
C GLY A 201 -18.00 -3.41 3.26
N ASP A 202 -19.02 -4.20 2.94
CA ASP A 202 -19.27 -4.79 1.63
C ASP A 202 -20.31 -4.01 0.78
N GLY A 203 -20.87 -2.94 1.35
CA GLY A 203 -21.92 -2.14 0.74
C GLY A 203 -21.45 -1.27 -0.44
N PRO A 204 -22.39 -0.77 -1.26
CA PRO A 204 -22.08 0.02 -2.47
C PRO A 204 -21.23 1.27 -2.23
N PHE A 205 -21.35 1.88 -1.05
CA PHE A 205 -20.57 3.05 -0.66
C PHE A 205 -19.07 2.75 -0.69
N TRP A 206 -18.67 1.61 -0.11
CA TRP A 206 -17.26 1.22 0.00
C TRP A 206 -16.71 0.57 -1.27
N GLN A 207 -17.57 -0.05 -2.07
CA GLN A 207 -17.18 -0.54 -3.40
C GLN A 207 -16.64 0.59 -4.31
N ALA A 208 -17.11 1.83 -4.14
CA ALA A 208 -16.59 2.99 -4.88
C ALA A 208 -15.21 3.45 -4.38
N ALA A 209 -14.91 3.24 -3.09
CA ALA A 209 -13.63 3.60 -2.46
C ALA A 209 -12.57 2.50 -2.60
N ASP A 210 -12.96 1.23 -2.68
CA ASP A 210 -12.03 0.13 -2.88
C ASP A 210 -11.64 -0.02 -4.36
N HIS A 211 -10.44 -0.53 -4.59
CA HIS A 211 -9.79 -0.65 -5.91
C HIS A 211 -9.20 -2.05 -6.11
N VAL A 212 -9.65 -3.03 -5.32
CA VAL A 212 -9.13 -4.41 -5.32
C VAL A 212 -9.37 -5.13 -6.65
N ASP A 213 -10.52 -4.85 -7.27
CA ASP A 213 -10.94 -5.35 -8.58
C ASP A 213 -9.97 -4.94 -9.70
N LYS A 214 -9.33 -3.79 -9.53
CA LYS A 214 -8.40 -3.17 -10.49
C LYS A 214 -6.95 -3.62 -10.35
N VAL A 215 -6.58 -4.25 -9.23
CA VAL A 215 -5.18 -4.62 -8.96
C VAL A 215 -4.62 -5.56 -10.03
N ALA A 216 -5.47 -6.41 -10.60
CA ALA A 216 -5.09 -7.36 -11.64
C ALA A 216 -4.58 -6.68 -12.94
N ASP A 217 -5.07 -5.47 -13.23
CA ASP A 217 -4.83 -4.74 -14.48
C ASP A 217 -3.61 -3.80 -14.40
N ILE A 218 -2.96 -3.72 -13.24
CA ILE A 218 -1.82 -2.84 -13.03
C ILE A 218 -0.60 -3.39 -13.78
N THR A 219 -0.12 -2.60 -14.74
CA THR A 219 1.02 -2.96 -15.58
C THR A 219 2.31 -2.24 -15.19
N VAL A 220 2.24 -1.14 -14.44
CA VAL A 220 3.42 -0.42 -13.99
C VAL A 220 4.10 -1.13 -12.81
N PRO A 221 5.44 -1.07 -12.71
CA PRO A 221 6.14 -1.54 -11.53
C PRO A 221 5.61 -0.91 -10.24
N ALA A 222 5.39 -1.74 -9.20
CA ALA A 222 4.96 -1.28 -7.89
C ALA A 222 5.93 -1.75 -6.79
N SER A 223 6.35 -0.83 -5.93
CA SER A 223 7.22 -1.09 -4.78
C SER A 223 6.45 -0.91 -3.48
N LEU A 224 5.90 -2.01 -2.98
CA LEU A 224 5.11 -2.03 -1.76
C LEU A 224 6.05 -2.09 -0.56
N VAL A 225 5.82 -1.22 0.43
CA VAL A 225 6.55 -1.30 1.71
C VAL A 225 5.54 -1.39 2.85
N GLY A 226 5.71 -2.39 3.71
CA GLY A 226 4.80 -2.67 4.82
C GLY A 226 5.52 -2.89 6.15
N GLY A 227 4.76 -2.93 7.23
CA GLY A 227 5.24 -3.21 8.57
C GLY A 227 4.55 -4.43 9.18
N TRP A 228 5.28 -5.29 9.91
CA TRP A 228 4.71 -6.45 10.61
C TRP A 228 3.62 -6.09 11.61
N TYR A 229 3.68 -4.89 12.19
CA TYR A 229 2.69 -4.37 13.14
C TYR A 229 1.78 -3.32 12.50
N ASP A 230 1.80 -3.21 11.17
CA ASP A 230 0.98 -2.26 10.43
C ASP A 230 -0.40 -2.85 10.10
N LEU A 231 -1.43 -2.02 10.23
CA LEU A 231 -2.82 -2.44 10.03
C LEU A 231 -3.14 -2.82 8.57
N PHE A 232 -2.40 -2.29 7.59
CA PHE A 232 -2.67 -2.52 6.17
C PHE A 232 -1.96 -3.74 5.61
N LEU A 233 -0.99 -4.32 6.35
CA LEU A 233 -0.15 -5.42 5.87
C LEU A 233 -0.93 -6.61 5.28
N PRO A 234 -2.01 -7.12 5.91
CA PRO A 234 -2.71 -8.29 5.37
C PRO A 234 -3.24 -8.05 3.95
N ASN A 235 -3.86 -6.89 3.70
CA ASN A 235 -4.39 -6.55 2.37
C ASN A 235 -3.29 -6.15 1.40
N GLN A 236 -2.26 -5.43 1.87
CA GLN A 236 -1.10 -5.11 1.02
C GLN A 236 -0.41 -6.39 0.50
N LEU A 237 -0.36 -7.46 1.30
CA LEU A 237 0.15 -8.76 0.86
C LEU A 237 -0.76 -9.43 -0.17
N ARG A 238 -2.09 -9.32 -0.03
CA ARG A 238 -3.05 -9.82 -1.03
C ARG A 238 -2.93 -9.07 -2.36
N ASP A 239 -2.75 -7.75 -2.30
CA ASP A 239 -2.50 -6.92 -3.48
C ASP A 239 -1.20 -7.35 -4.17
N PHE A 240 -0.12 -7.53 -3.40
CA PHE A 240 1.16 -8.00 -3.95
C PHE A 240 1.06 -9.38 -4.60
N GLN A 241 0.33 -10.31 -4.00
CA GLN A 241 0.09 -11.64 -4.58
C GLN A 241 -0.67 -11.54 -5.90
N THR A 242 -1.66 -10.65 -5.99
CA THR A 242 -2.42 -10.41 -7.22
C THR A 242 -1.52 -9.84 -8.31
N LEU A 243 -0.78 -8.77 -8.02
CA LEU A 243 0.21 -8.19 -8.94
C LEU A 243 1.21 -9.22 -9.46
N ARG A 244 1.75 -10.05 -8.56
CA ARG A 244 2.73 -11.09 -8.91
C ARG A 244 2.17 -12.17 -9.83
N ARG A 245 0.87 -12.46 -9.72
CA ARG A 245 0.15 -13.46 -10.50
C ARG A 245 -0.27 -12.93 -11.87
N THR A 246 -0.73 -11.68 -11.96
CA THR A 246 -1.28 -11.11 -13.20
C THR A 246 -0.23 -10.37 -14.04
N GLY A 247 0.78 -9.78 -13.41
CA GLY A 247 1.91 -9.12 -14.07
C GLY A 247 3.26 -9.78 -13.77
N PRO A 248 3.48 -11.08 -14.05
CA PRO A 248 4.69 -11.79 -13.62
C PRO A 248 5.98 -11.26 -14.26
N ALA A 249 5.89 -10.59 -15.41
CA ALA A 249 7.00 -9.93 -16.10
C ALA A 249 7.30 -8.53 -15.56
N THR A 250 6.33 -7.90 -14.88
CA THR A 250 6.50 -6.57 -14.29
C THR A 250 7.28 -6.72 -12.97
N PRO A 251 8.32 -5.90 -12.72
CA PRO A 251 9.19 -6.03 -11.56
C PRO A 251 8.55 -5.46 -10.28
N HIS A 252 7.39 -5.99 -9.88
CA HIS A 252 6.78 -5.68 -8.58
C HIS A 252 7.66 -6.19 -7.43
N ARG A 253 7.75 -5.41 -6.35
CA ARG A 253 8.48 -5.79 -5.14
C ARG A 253 7.72 -5.47 -3.86
N VAL A 254 8.07 -6.18 -2.79
CA VAL A 254 7.57 -5.95 -1.45
C VAL A 254 8.73 -5.94 -0.44
N THR A 255 8.73 -4.97 0.46
CA THR A 255 9.64 -4.88 1.60
C THR A 255 8.81 -4.84 2.88
N ILE A 256 9.08 -5.74 3.84
CA ILE A 256 8.35 -5.78 5.12
C ILE A 256 9.34 -5.64 6.25
N GLY A 257 9.17 -4.58 7.05
CA GLY A 257 9.98 -4.33 8.23
C GLY A 257 9.21 -4.52 9.54
N PRO A 258 9.89 -4.42 10.69
CA PRO A 258 9.30 -4.59 12.02
C PRO A 258 8.56 -3.32 12.50
N TRP A 259 7.78 -2.69 11.63
CA TRP A 259 7.21 -1.36 11.87
C TRP A 259 5.72 -1.41 12.18
N ALA A 260 5.27 -0.45 12.99
CA ALA A 260 3.86 -0.09 13.16
C ALA A 260 3.56 1.18 12.34
N HIS A 261 2.28 1.49 12.12
CA HIS A 261 1.82 2.52 11.18
C HIS A 261 2.49 3.91 11.36
N TRP A 262 2.71 4.31 12.61
CA TRP A 262 3.29 5.61 12.97
C TRP A 262 4.73 5.52 13.49
N ALA A 263 5.42 4.41 13.22
CA ALA A 263 6.80 4.26 13.70
C ALA A 263 7.73 5.23 12.95
N THR A 264 8.55 5.99 13.68
CA THR A 264 9.57 6.90 13.10
C THR A 264 10.54 6.19 12.16
N ALA A 265 10.77 4.89 12.36
CA ALA A 265 11.56 4.06 11.46
C ALA A 265 10.93 3.91 10.05
N MET A 266 9.68 4.35 9.86
CA MET A 266 9.01 4.43 8.57
C MET A 266 9.22 5.76 7.84
N ASP A 267 9.71 6.78 8.55
CA ASP A 267 9.91 8.11 7.98
C ASP A 267 10.90 8.03 6.83
N GLY A 268 10.51 8.61 5.69
CA GLY A 268 11.33 8.64 4.49
C GLY A 268 11.45 7.31 3.73
N LEU A 269 10.76 6.23 4.13
CA LEU A 269 10.79 4.98 3.36
C LEU A 269 10.26 5.16 1.93
N ALA A 270 9.16 5.89 1.75
CA ALA A 270 8.64 6.18 0.40
C ALA A 270 9.67 6.97 -0.44
N THR A 271 10.29 8.00 0.16
CA THR A 271 11.34 8.80 -0.47
C THR A 271 12.56 7.96 -0.84
N ARG A 272 13.00 7.09 0.06
CA ARG A 272 14.13 6.18 -0.17
C ARG A 272 13.85 5.25 -1.34
N GLU A 273 12.68 4.62 -1.36
CA GLU A 273 12.30 3.69 -2.43
C GLU A 273 12.15 4.42 -3.78
N ALA A 274 11.59 5.63 -3.78
CA ALA A 274 11.54 6.46 -4.97
C ALA A 274 12.94 6.79 -5.50
N LEU A 275 13.91 7.10 -4.63
CA LEU A 275 15.28 7.42 -5.03
C LEU A 275 16.09 6.20 -5.46
N GLU A 276 16.04 5.12 -4.69
CA GLU A 276 16.85 3.94 -4.94
C GLU A 276 16.34 3.13 -6.13
N TRP A 277 15.04 3.18 -6.44
CA TRP A 277 14.40 2.31 -7.44
C TRP A 277 13.50 3.04 -8.42
N GLY A 278 12.60 3.90 -7.93
CA GLY A 278 11.69 4.64 -8.79
C GLY A 278 12.42 5.51 -9.81
N LEU A 279 13.53 6.15 -9.39
CA LEU A 279 14.34 7.02 -10.23
C LEU A 279 15.03 6.25 -11.37
N ALA A 280 15.52 5.04 -11.10
CA ALA A 280 16.13 4.20 -12.12
C ALA A 280 15.09 3.84 -13.20
N LEU A 281 13.89 3.43 -12.79
CA LEU A 281 12.78 3.16 -13.72
C LEU A 281 12.36 4.40 -14.50
N ALA A 282 12.30 5.55 -13.84
CA ALA A 282 11.98 6.82 -14.48
C ALA A 282 13.00 7.25 -15.54
N ARG A 283 14.26 6.81 -15.42
CA ARG A 283 15.33 7.05 -16.39
C ARG A 283 15.47 5.96 -17.46
N GLY A 284 14.62 4.94 -17.43
CA GLY A 284 14.73 3.78 -18.32
C GLY A 284 15.93 2.88 -18.00
N GLU A 285 16.50 2.99 -16.80
CA GLU A 285 17.63 2.18 -16.37
C GLU A 285 17.14 0.83 -15.83
N ALA A 286 17.89 -0.24 -16.14
CA ALA A 286 17.63 -1.54 -15.56
C ALA A 286 17.99 -1.52 -14.07
N TYR A 287 16.99 -1.69 -13.20
CA TYR A 287 17.24 -1.80 -11.77
C TYR A 287 17.93 -3.15 -11.43
N ARG A 288 19.21 -3.08 -11.05
CA ARG A 288 20.00 -4.24 -10.62
C ARG A 288 20.05 -4.31 -9.10
N SER A 289 18.99 -4.78 -8.45
CA SER A 289 19.12 -5.24 -7.07
C SER A 289 18.24 -6.46 -6.79
N ALA A 290 18.77 -7.38 -5.99
CA ALA A 290 18.09 -8.61 -5.61
C ALA A 290 16.84 -8.29 -4.75
N PRO A 291 15.77 -9.10 -4.83
CA PRO A 291 14.58 -8.91 -4.01
C PRO A 291 14.94 -8.84 -2.52
N ARG A 292 14.65 -7.70 -1.89
CA ARG A 292 14.94 -7.46 -0.47
C ARG A 292 13.78 -7.95 0.39
N CYS A 293 13.75 -9.25 0.67
CA CYS A 293 13.03 -9.72 1.87
C CYS A 293 13.84 -9.34 3.11
N ALA A 294 13.57 -8.18 3.68
CA ALA A 294 14.21 -7.67 4.91
C ALA A 294 13.74 -8.43 6.18
N CYS A 295 13.58 -9.75 6.11
CA CYS A 295 13.42 -10.57 7.31
C CYS A 295 14.78 -10.88 7.98
N SER A 296 15.90 -10.71 7.27
CA SER A 296 17.23 -11.17 7.67
C SER A 296 18.18 -10.11 8.26
N SER A 297 17.79 -8.83 8.27
CA SER A 297 18.57 -7.77 8.94
C SER A 297 18.19 -7.63 10.42
N TRP A 298 16.92 -7.85 10.77
CA TRP A 298 16.45 -7.72 12.16
C TRP A 298 17.15 -8.70 13.11
N ALA A 299 17.25 -9.97 12.73
CA ALA A 299 17.92 -11.00 13.55
C ALA A 299 19.41 -10.69 13.86
N ARG A 300 20.06 -9.80 13.08
CA ARG A 300 21.45 -9.39 13.32
C ARG A 300 21.60 -8.11 14.13
N THR A 301 20.61 -7.22 14.13
CA THR A 301 20.73 -5.90 14.78
C THR A 301 19.98 -5.77 16.10
N SER A 302 18.92 -6.56 16.35
CA SER A 302 18.09 -6.38 17.55
C SER A 302 18.32 -7.40 18.66
N GLY A 303 19.10 -8.46 18.43
CA GLY A 303 19.26 -9.55 19.40
C GLY A 303 17.94 -10.24 19.80
N ALA A 304 16.84 -9.91 19.14
CA ALA A 304 15.50 -10.36 19.47
C ALA A 304 15.13 -11.54 18.57
N THR A 305 14.84 -12.68 19.19
CA THR A 305 14.24 -13.82 18.52
C THR A 305 12.86 -13.42 18.01
N ALA A 306 12.52 -13.85 16.79
CA ALA A 306 11.13 -13.82 16.32
C ALA A 306 10.21 -14.42 17.41
N PRO A 307 8.98 -13.90 17.61
CA PRO A 307 8.09 -14.44 18.61
C PRO A 307 7.87 -15.94 18.35
N PRO A 308 7.89 -16.79 19.40
CA PRO A 308 7.77 -18.23 19.22
C PRO A 308 6.39 -18.55 18.62
N GLY A 309 6.40 -19.22 17.46
CA GLY A 309 5.21 -19.80 16.88
C GLY A 309 4.63 -20.87 17.80
N ARG A 310 3.30 -20.81 17.99
CA ARG A 310 2.39 -21.72 18.72
C ARG A 310 2.87 -22.27 20.08
N PRO A 311 2.09 -22.11 21.18
CA PRO A 311 2.26 -22.94 22.35
C PRO A 311 2.10 -24.41 21.96
N ARG A 312 2.99 -25.29 22.44
CA ARG A 312 2.77 -26.74 22.41
C ARG A 312 1.53 -27.03 23.26
N ASP A 313 0.48 -27.50 22.60
CA ASP A 313 -0.71 -28.01 23.26
C ASP A 313 -0.37 -29.33 23.96
N THR A 314 -0.35 -29.30 25.29
CA THR A 314 -0.32 -30.50 26.12
C THR A 314 -1.72 -30.70 26.70
N SER A 315 -2.63 -31.26 25.92
CA SER A 315 -3.84 -31.88 26.46
C SER A 315 -4.35 -33.01 25.56
N ARG A 316 -4.64 -34.14 26.20
CA ARG A 316 -5.18 -35.36 25.60
C ARG A 316 -6.66 -35.17 25.25
N SER A 317 -7.02 -35.66 24.06
CA SER A 317 -8.32 -36.24 23.65
C SER A 317 -9.62 -35.51 24.02
N ALA A 318 -10.28 -34.92 23.02
CA ALA A 318 -11.67 -35.21 22.69
C ALA A 318 -11.98 -34.67 21.28
N SER A 319 -12.55 -35.53 20.46
CA SER A 319 -12.98 -35.27 19.08
C SER A 319 -14.10 -34.23 18.98
N THR A 320 -13.93 -33.18 18.18
CA THR A 320 -15.00 -32.59 17.36
C THR A 320 -14.37 -31.87 16.16
N SER A 321 -14.81 -32.23 14.97
CA SER A 321 -14.33 -31.72 13.69
C SER A 321 -14.97 -30.38 13.33
N SER A 322 -14.16 -29.37 13.03
CA SER A 322 -14.53 -28.20 12.23
C SER A 322 -13.39 -27.91 11.24
N PRO A 323 -13.67 -27.52 9.99
CA PRO A 323 -12.64 -27.42 8.96
C PRO A 323 -11.79 -26.16 9.17
N GLU A 324 -10.53 -26.34 9.58
CA GLU A 324 -9.52 -25.27 9.55
C GLU A 324 -9.20 -24.90 8.09
N VAL A 325 -9.29 -23.60 7.77
CA VAL A 325 -8.78 -23.03 6.52
C VAL A 325 -7.24 -22.97 6.62
N PRO A 326 -6.48 -23.60 5.71
CA PRO A 326 -5.02 -23.64 5.84
C PRO A 326 -4.38 -22.31 5.43
N TRP A 327 -3.55 -21.76 6.31
CA TRP A 327 -2.57 -20.72 5.96
C TRP A 327 -1.50 -21.30 5.02
N PRO A 328 -1.16 -20.66 3.88
CA PRO A 328 -0.16 -21.21 2.98
C PRO A 328 1.26 -21.01 3.53
N ALA A 329 2.04 -22.10 3.46
CA ALA A 329 3.45 -22.14 3.83
C ALA A 329 4.29 -21.24 2.91
N ILE A 330 5.02 -20.29 3.50
CA ILE A 330 6.06 -19.52 2.81
C ILE A 330 7.33 -20.37 2.80
N TYR A 331 7.72 -20.89 1.63
CA TYR A 331 8.96 -21.66 1.47
C TYR A 331 10.17 -20.72 1.62
N LEU A 332 10.96 -20.93 2.67
CA LEU A 332 12.29 -20.35 2.85
C LEU A 332 13.32 -21.30 2.22
N SER A 333 13.94 -20.89 1.12
CA SER A 333 15.10 -21.60 0.58
C SER A 333 16.33 -21.33 1.46
N SER A 334 16.80 -22.36 2.19
CA SER A 334 18.07 -22.30 2.94
C SER A 334 19.28 -22.35 1.99
N PRO A 335 20.33 -21.53 2.19
CA PRO A 335 21.60 -21.76 1.54
C PRO A 335 22.34 -22.93 2.20
N LEU A 336 22.91 -23.79 1.36
CA LEU A 336 23.73 -24.95 1.70
C LEU A 336 24.80 -24.62 2.76
N ARG A 337 24.79 -25.35 3.88
CA ARG A 337 25.85 -25.31 4.90
C ARG A 337 27.09 -26.05 4.38
N THR A 338 28.20 -25.35 4.18
CA THR A 338 29.53 -25.96 4.18
C THR A 338 30.06 -25.98 5.61
N SER A 339 30.32 -27.17 6.16
CA SER A 339 30.93 -27.38 7.47
C SER A 339 32.41 -26.99 7.45
N THR A 340 32.82 -26.06 8.30
CA THR A 340 34.24 -25.82 8.62
C THR A 340 34.54 -26.35 10.02
N THR A 341 35.35 -27.40 10.09
CA THR A 341 35.97 -27.90 11.33
C THR A 341 37.36 -27.30 11.45
N THR A 342 37.66 -26.74 12.62
CA THR A 342 38.88 -26.00 12.94
C THR A 342 40.06 -26.93 13.28
N THR A 343 41.20 -26.79 12.59
CA THR A 343 42.53 -27.13 13.12
C THR A 343 43.59 -26.18 12.54
N ARG A 344 44.51 -25.72 13.40
CA ARG A 344 45.59 -24.73 13.15
C ARG A 344 46.94 -25.47 12.98
N PRO A 345 48.09 -24.82 12.66
CA PRO A 345 48.67 -24.76 11.31
C PRO A 345 50.09 -25.36 11.20
N THR A 346 50.52 -25.78 10.00
CA THR A 346 51.95 -25.88 9.61
C THR A 346 52.16 -25.61 8.11
N ARG A 347 53.38 -25.15 7.79
CA ARG A 347 53.90 -24.49 6.56
C ARG A 347 53.86 -25.32 5.23
N PRO A 348 54.06 -24.66 4.05
CA PRO A 348 53.94 -25.22 2.67
C PRO A 348 55.30 -25.77 2.17
N PRO A 349 55.58 -26.14 0.88
CA PRO A 349 54.81 -26.01 -0.39
C PRO A 349 54.89 -27.22 -1.39
N ARG A 350 54.14 -27.17 -2.50
CA ARG A 350 54.60 -27.34 -3.92
C ARG A 350 53.55 -27.96 -4.88
N SER A 351 53.42 -27.28 -6.03
CA SER A 351 53.25 -27.77 -7.42
C SER A 351 52.11 -28.73 -7.81
N ALA A 352 51.39 -28.29 -8.86
CA ALA A 352 51.21 -28.96 -10.15
C ALA A 352 49.74 -29.11 -10.61
N ALA A 353 49.58 -28.86 -11.90
CA ALA A 353 48.36 -28.84 -12.69
C ALA A 353 47.63 -30.19 -12.74
N TYR A 354 46.34 -30.18 -13.11
CA TYR A 354 45.80 -30.79 -14.34
C TYR A 354 44.29 -30.51 -14.43
N GLY A 355 43.83 -30.12 -15.60
CA GLY A 355 42.41 -29.95 -15.90
C GLY A 355 41.74 -31.25 -16.34
N CYS A 356 40.41 -31.26 -16.40
CA CYS A 356 39.59 -31.90 -17.42
C CYS A 356 38.10 -31.60 -17.17
N GLY A 357 37.33 -31.53 -18.26
CA GLY A 357 35.94 -31.06 -18.33
C GLY A 357 34.85 -32.08 -17.95
N PRO A 358 33.66 -32.01 -18.57
CA PRO A 358 32.38 -31.91 -17.84
C PRO A 358 31.61 -33.24 -17.75
N CYS A 359 30.74 -33.36 -16.74
CA CYS A 359 29.71 -34.41 -16.67
C CYS A 359 28.31 -33.83 -16.50
N ARG A 360 27.44 -34.21 -17.44
CA ARG A 360 25.97 -34.13 -17.37
C ARG A 360 25.44 -35.09 -16.29
N SER A 361 24.32 -34.75 -15.67
CA SER A 361 23.36 -35.76 -15.21
C SER A 361 21.92 -35.25 -15.35
N THR A 362 21.13 -36.07 -16.02
CA THR A 362 19.68 -36.09 -16.17
C THR A 362 19.01 -36.59 -14.89
N ALA A 363 17.84 -36.05 -14.54
CA ALA A 363 16.84 -36.76 -13.76
C ALA A 363 15.41 -36.35 -14.17
N VAL A 364 14.61 -37.39 -14.41
CA VAL A 364 13.21 -37.46 -14.84
C VAL A 364 12.27 -37.06 -13.70
N TRP A 365 11.13 -36.44 -14.01
CA TRP A 365 9.97 -36.40 -13.11
C TRP A 365 8.68 -36.81 -13.83
N THR A 366 7.98 -37.72 -13.17
CA THR A 366 6.68 -38.31 -13.48
C THR A 366 5.53 -37.35 -13.14
N THR A 367 4.52 -37.33 -14.01
CA THR A 367 3.23 -36.65 -13.83
C THR A 367 2.24 -37.51 -13.04
N PRO A 368 1.43 -36.95 -12.13
CA PRO A 368 0.14 -37.54 -11.76
C PRO A 368 -1.00 -36.87 -12.53
N SER A 369 -1.70 -37.70 -13.31
CA SER A 369 -3.00 -37.44 -13.92
C SER A 369 -4.11 -37.39 -12.87
N TRP A 370 -5.09 -36.50 -13.04
CA TRP A 370 -6.44 -36.73 -12.51
C TRP A 370 -7.51 -36.51 -13.59
N ARG A 371 -8.42 -37.49 -13.65
CA ARG A 371 -9.47 -37.70 -14.64
C ARG A 371 -10.57 -36.64 -14.57
N ARG A 372 -11.12 -36.36 -15.76
CA ARG A 372 -12.46 -35.77 -15.97
C ARG A 372 -13.55 -36.69 -15.42
N ALA A 373 -14.57 -36.09 -14.86
CA ALA A 373 -15.94 -36.59 -14.92
C ALA A 373 -16.82 -35.50 -15.53
N SER A 374 -17.43 -35.82 -16.66
CA SER A 374 -18.45 -35.06 -17.37
C SER A 374 -19.74 -35.86 -17.33
N THR A 375 -20.87 -35.19 -17.11
CA THR A 375 -22.29 -35.50 -17.48
C THR A 375 -23.13 -34.65 -16.52
N SER A 376 -24.21 -33.95 -16.86
CA SER A 376 -25.04 -33.81 -18.05
C SER A 376 -26.07 -32.70 -17.76
N SER A 377 -26.35 -31.80 -18.70
CA SER A 377 -27.64 -31.07 -18.81
C SER A 377 -28.59 -31.94 -19.67
N PRO A 378 -29.94 -31.84 -19.64
CA PRO A 378 -30.72 -30.60 -19.81
C PRO A 378 -32.02 -30.53 -18.96
N THR A 379 -32.72 -29.38 -18.95
CA THR A 379 -34.17 -29.22 -19.24
C THR A 379 -34.56 -27.73 -19.17
N GLN A 380 -35.39 -27.31 -20.12
CA GLN A 380 -35.87 -25.96 -20.42
C GLN A 380 -37.10 -25.51 -19.59
N LEU A 381 -37.16 -24.17 -19.36
CA LEU A 381 -38.33 -23.24 -19.40
C LEU A 381 -39.49 -23.37 -18.37
N PRO A 382 -40.35 -22.32 -18.14
CA PRO A 382 -40.44 -21.00 -18.80
C PRO A 382 -40.57 -19.74 -17.88
N LEU A 383 -40.35 -18.57 -18.51
CA LEU A 383 -41.03 -17.26 -18.43
C LEU A 383 -41.81 -16.90 -17.15
N TRP A 384 -41.56 -15.71 -16.56
CA TRP A 384 -42.59 -14.69 -16.26
C TRP A 384 -41.96 -13.29 -16.19
N THR A 385 -42.42 -12.41 -17.08
CA THR A 385 -42.24 -10.96 -17.08
C THR A 385 -43.14 -10.29 -16.05
N LYS A 386 -42.67 -9.23 -15.39
CA LYS A 386 -43.57 -8.25 -14.75
C LYS A 386 -43.12 -6.81 -15.01
N THR A 387 -43.71 -6.24 -16.04
CA THR A 387 -43.89 -4.80 -16.25
C THR A 387 -44.86 -4.25 -15.21
N SER A 388 -44.54 -3.10 -14.61
CA SER A 388 -45.54 -2.18 -14.07
C SER A 388 -45.15 -0.73 -14.39
N ARG A 389 -45.83 -0.16 -15.38
CA ARG A 389 -46.12 1.28 -15.44
C ARG A 389 -47.35 1.54 -14.58
N SER A 390 -47.34 2.58 -13.76
CA SER A 390 -48.56 3.31 -13.42
C SER A 390 -48.27 4.81 -13.46
N SER A 391 -49.04 5.49 -14.30
CA SER A 391 -49.16 6.93 -14.46
C SER A 391 -50.20 7.53 -13.49
N ALA A 392 -50.08 8.84 -13.25
CA ALA A 392 -51.01 9.78 -12.61
C ALA A 392 -51.15 9.66 -11.08
N ARG A 393 -51.07 10.73 -10.29
CA ARG A 393 -51.29 12.17 -10.52
C ARG A 393 -50.14 13.02 -10.01
#